data_AF-A0A813XAB6-F1
#
_entry.id   AF-A0A813XAB6-F1
#
_cell.length_a   1.000
_cell.length_b   1.000
_cell.length_c   1.000
_cell.angle_alpha   90.00
_cell.angle_beta   90.00
_cell.angle_gamma   90.00
#
_symmetry.space_group_name_H-M   'P 1'
#
loop_
_entity.id
_entity.type
_entity.pdbx_description
1 polymer ?
#
loop_
_entity_poly.entity_id
_entity_poly.type
_entity_poly.pdbx_seq_one_letter_code
_entity_poly.pdbx_strand_id
1 'polypeptide(L)'
;MEFKKHGFKDEIIDQFMEDFPSKRNAAWWYSRSVTFYDILNRAFRQRNIRVLLLFGSFLQNLHHKLRERQQQLSGTAKPVVTVHRGQVLSYRDLEKLIVGCSVRSNAFFSTSAARLTANKFLATTADAEDLRRVIFSIEIDYRDQTAVFANIAKFSYYPREKETLFMANTRFVIHSRQEKDASRDSPSCWLIELKLQSDSDILRDRQLETESKRKTVKNCLNALSDMSEMIASFEDAVVFDILMEIYPEEAKWIQAMKFYALAELEAQCCDDPRNKKYDYSSALSYYEQALAIWREQLDNDDDLNCSFDIAENYFAIAQLYECGPPDLSNLSIGYLVDAVSSYELALEKCSTKDYEAIEIVFKLCGICRDLAKIDSEKYGLKSIAYQQRWIELLTQRTIPPKPKSLAGHYEDLAERYATIQHYDDVLIHYKRALEVYLSNSVEEDLFQRMIDVYKKIAIVYTHHKDDFHSALHYELLRHTCYLKHLMKSEIPLNGFYLGSLADSHSSVADCYLNTWQYIPAYKHLLKALVFSEERKDFVLKEGRLVFREGRLIYASDGQPLREPCQPDDKKLEDCDSKLRELEEKLKNVEKMLENEYQF
;
A
#
# COMPACT_ATOMS: atom_id res chain seq x y z
N MET A 1 -26.93 -19.30 -22.15
CA MET A 1 -26.61 -20.74 -22.28
C MET A 1 -26.05 -21.33 -20.97
N GLU A 2 -25.05 -20.70 -20.34
CA GLU A 2 -24.45 -21.20 -19.08
C GLU A 2 -25.40 -21.19 -17.85
N PHE A 3 -26.30 -20.20 -17.72
CA PHE A 3 -27.33 -20.21 -16.68
C PHE A 3 -28.17 -21.51 -16.68
N LYS A 4 -28.52 -22.04 -17.86
CA LYS A 4 -29.29 -23.29 -17.98
C LYS A 4 -28.50 -24.51 -17.48
N LYS A 5 -27.17 -24.54 -17.70
CA LYS A 5 -26.29 -25.61 -17.20
C LYS A 5 -26.20 -25.64 -15.67
N HIS A 6 -26.41 -24.50 -15.02
CA HIS A 6 -26.43 -24.38 -13.55
C HIS A 6 -27.83 -24.48 -12.93
N GLY A 7 -28.84 -24.95 -13.69
CA GLY A 7 -30.17 -25.25 -13.19
C GLY A 7 -31.10 -24.05 -13.04
N PHE A 8 -30.76 -22.90 -13.62
CA PHE A 8 -31.70 -21.78 -13.71
C PHE A 8 -32.84 -22.12 -14.67
N LYS A 9 -34.08 -21.87 -14.25
CA LYS A 9 -35.26 -21.93 -15.11
C LYS A 9 -35.24 -20.76 -16.10
N ASP A 10 -35.71 -20.99 -17.32
CA ASP A 10 -35.74 -19.97 -18.40
C ASP A 10 -36.45 -18.68 -17.95
N GLU A 11 -37.57 -18.81 -17.24
CA GLU A 11 -38.33 -17.68 -16.67
C GLU A 11 -37.49 -16.79 -15.74
N ILE A 12 -36.57 -17.37 -14.96
CA ILE A 12 -35.72 -16.64 -14.03
C ILE A 12 -34.59 -15.94 -14.79
N ILE A 13 -34.09 -16.56 -15.86
CA ILE A 13 -33.06 -15.98 -16.72
C ILE A 13 -33.62 -14.78 -17.46
N ASP A 14 -34.81 -14.92 -18.06
CA ASP A 14 -35.46 -13.84 -18.80
C ASP A 14 -35.78 -12.66 -17.87
N GLN A 15 -36.28 -12.95 -16.66
CA GLN A 15 -36.50 -11.92 -15.65
C GLN A 15 -35.19 -11.25 -15.21
N PHE A 16 -34.10 -11.99 -15.05
CA PHE A 16 -32.80 -11.42 -14.71
C PHE A 16 -32.29 -10.50 -15.82
N MET A 17 -32.36 -10.92 -17.07
CA MET A 17 -31.91 -10.13 -18.23
C MET A 17 -32.72 -8.85 -18.42
N GLU A 18 -34.01 -8.86 -18.07
CA GLU A 18 -34.87 -7.68 -18.16
C GLU A 18 -34.69 -6.72 -16.97
N ASP A 19 -34.58 -7.25 -15.75
CA ASP A 19 -34.64 -6.44 -14.53
C ASP A 19 -33.25 -6.05 -13.97
N PHE A 20 -32.18 -6.76 -14.32
CA PHE A 20 -30.82 -6.47 -13.85
C PHE A 20 -30.00 -5.69 -14.90
N PRO A 21 -29.30 -4.60 -14.55
CA PRO A 21 -29.27 -3.92 -13.24
C PRO A 21 -30.34 -2.82 -13.11
N SER A 22 -31.16 -2.61 -14.13
CA SER A 22 -32.00 -1.41 -14.33
C SER A 22 -33.15 -1.25 -13.32
N LYS A 23 -33.82 -2.35 -12.94
CA LYS A 23 -34.99 -2.34 -12.02
C LYS A 23 -34.67 -2.94 -10.66
N ARG A 24 -33.73 -3.89 -10.60
CA ARG A 24 -33.32 -4.61 -9.38
C ARG A 24 -31.80 -4.69 -9.32
N ASN A 25 -31.23 -4.38 -8.15
CA ASN A 25 -29.78 -4.42 -7.95
C ASN A 25 -29.27 -5.83 -7.62
N ALA A 26 -27.95 -6.01 -7.60
CA ALA A 26 -27.32 -7.32 -7.37
C ALA A 26 -27.69 -7.94 -6.00
N ALA A 27 -27.81 -7.13 -4.95
CA ALA A 27 -28.16 -7.62 -3.62
C ALA A 27 -29.58 -8.19 -3.54
N TRP A 28 -30.52 -7.65 -4.33
CA TRP A 28 -31.87 -8.22 -4.46
C TRP A 28 -31.83 -9.61 -5.09
N TRP A 29 -31.08 -9.75 -6.18
CA TRP A 29 -30.92 -11.02 -6.90
C TRP A 29 -30.15 -12.05 -6.10
N TYR A 30 -29.14 -11.61 -5.35
CA TYR A 30 -28.39 -12.44 -4.43
C TYR A 30 -29.28 -13.04 -3.34
N SER A 31 -30.05 -12.20 -2.64
CA SER A 31 -30.85 -12.62 -1.48
C SER A 31 -32.11 -13.41 -1.83
N ARG A 32 -32.51 -13.48 -3.10
CA ARG A 32 -33.64 -14.32 -3.55
C ARG A 32 -33.25 -15.80 -3.47
N SER A 33 -34.01 -16.59 -2.73
CA SER A 33 -33.76 -18.04 -2.58
C SER A 33 -33.80 -18.77 -3.93
N VAL A 34 -32.95 -19.80 -4.11
CA VAL A 34 -32.91 -20.72 -5.27
C VAL A 34 -32.32 -20.10 -6.57
N THR A 35 -31.60 -19.00 -6.47
CA THR A 35 -30.87 -18.41 -7.61
C THR A 35 -29.38 -18.23 -7.29
N PHE A 36 -28.95 -17.00 -7.01
CA PHE A 36 -27.55 -16.63 -6.90
C PHE A 36 -26.96 -16.98 -5.53
N TYR A 37 -27.75 -16.89 -4.44
CA TYR A 37 -27.29 -17.27 -3.10
C TYR A 37 -26.69 -18.69 -3.08
N ASP A 38 -27.44 -19.68 -3.57
CA ASP A 38 -27.03 -21.08 -3.49
C ASP A 38 -25.86 -21.39 -4.41
N ILE A 39 -25.90 -20.87 -5.64
CA ILE A 39 -24.89 -21.13 -6.67
C ILE A 39 -23.57 -20.48 -6.29
N LEU A 40 -23.57 -19.21 -5.89
CA LEU A 40 -22.35 -18.49 -5.53
C LEU A 40 -21.77 -19.03 -4.22
N ASN A 41 -22.58 -19.24 -3.17
CA ASN A 41 -22.07 -19.80 -1.92
C ASN A 41 -21.57 -21.24 -2.09
N ARG A 42 -22.17 -22.03 -2.99
CA ARG A 42 -21.63 -23.36 -3.35
C ARG A 42 -20.33 -23.23 -4.13
N ALA A 43 -20.27 -22.34 -5.12
CA ALA A 43 -19.08 -22.11 -5.93
C ALA A 43 -17.89 -21.67 -5.07
N PHE A 44 -18.07 -20.74 -4.13
CA PHE A 44 -17.02 -20.36 -3.19
C PHE A 44 -16.55 -21.52 -2.31
N ARG A 45 -17.48 -22.30 -1.73
CA ARG A 45 -17.14 -23.46 -0.89
C ARG A 45 -16.42 -24.57 -1.65
N GLN A 46 -16.79 -24.80 -2.90
CA GLN A 46 -16.17 -25.81 -3.77
C GLN A 46 -15.00 -25.27 -4.57
N ARG A 47 -14.70 -23.97 -4.46
CA ARG A 47 -13.75 -23.25 -5.30
C ARG A 47 -13.99 -23.49 -6.80
N ASN A 48 -15.25 -23.45 -7.23
CA ASN A 48 -15.62 -23.63 -8.63
C ASN A 48 -15.32 -22.36 -9.43
N ILE A 49 -14.11 -22.30 -9.98
CA ILE A 49 -13.57 -21.13 -10.68
C ILE A 49 -14.44 -20.75 -11.89
N ARG A 50 -14.92 -21.73 -12.66
CA ARG A 50 -15.77 -21.46 -13.84
C ARG A 50 -17.01 -20.66 -13.47
N VAL A 51 -17.69 -21.05 -12.39
CA VAL A 51 -18.88 -20.33 -11.90
C VAL A 51 -18.51 -18.95 -11.40
N LEU A 52 -17.41 -18.81 -10.65
CA LEU A 52 -16.98 -17.52 -10.12
C LEU A 52 -16.60 -16.54 -11.24
N LEU A 53 -15.90 -17.00 -12.28
CA LEU A 53 -15.57 -16.25 -13.49
C LEU A 53 -16.82 -15.82 -14.25
N LEU A 54 -17.75 -16.75 -14.48
CA LEU A 54 -19.01 -16.51 -15.18
C LEU A 54 -19.85 -15.42 -14.49
N PHE A 55 -19.83 -15.39 -13.15
CA PHE A 55 -20.55 -14.41 -12.35
C PHE A 55 -19.70 -13.23 -11.89
N GLY A 56 -18.49 -13.03 -12.45
CA GLY A 56 -17.54 -11.99 -12.04
C GLY A 56 -18.15 -10.58 -12.03
N SER A 57 -18.78 -10.15 -13.12
CA SER A 57 -19.42 -8.82 -13.18
C SER A 57 -20.57 -8.67 -12.17
N PHE A 58 -21.30 -9.74 -11.87
CA PHE A 58 -22.35 -9.72 -10.85
C PHE A 58 -21.77 -9.55 -9.44
N LEU A 59 -20.69 -10.29 -9.13
CA LEU A 59 -19.96 -10.18 -7.87
C LEU A 59 -19.38 -8.76 -7.69
N GLN A 60 -18.81 -8.19 -8.74
CA GLN A 60 -18.29 -6.83 -8.74
C GLN A 60 -19.41 -5.80 -8.48
N ASN A 61 -20.56 -5.93 -9.16
CA ASN A 61 -21.71 -5.04 -8.92
C ASN A 61 -22.21 -5.14 -7.47
N LEU A 62 -22.27 -6.36 -6.93
CA LEU A 62 -22.65 -6.59 -5.54
C LEU A 62 -21.67 -5.93 -4.57
N HIS A 63 -20.36 -6.11 -4.78
CA HIS A 63 -19.31 -5.47 -3.99
C HIS A 63 -19.46 -3.95 -3.96
N HIS A 64 -19.58 -3.31 -5.12
CA HIS A 64 -19.77 -1.86 -5.23
C HIS A 64 -21.01 -1.40 -4.48
N LYS A 65 -22.14 -2.10 -4.63
CA LYS A 65 -23.38 -1.74 -3.95
C LYS A 65 -23.30 -1.88 -2.44
N LEU A 66 -22.55 -2.87 -1.93
CA LEU A 66 -22.29 -2.97 -0.50
C LEU A 66 -21.41 -1.80 -0.03
N ARG A 67 -20.32 -1.50 -0.74
CA ARG A 67 -19.40 -0.40 -0.37
C ARG A 67 -20.07 0.97 -0.38
N GLU A 68 -20.83 1.29 -1.43
CA GLU A 68 -21.64 2.52 -1.52
C GLU A 68 -22.58 2.63 -0.31
N ARG A 69 -23.23 1.52 0.06
CA ARG A 69 -24.14 1.50 1.20
C ARG A 69 -23.41 1.62 2.53
N GLN A 70 -22.24 1.02 2.68
CA GLN A 70 -21.38 1.12 3.85
C GLN A 70 -21.02 2.58 4.09
N GLN A 71 -20.52 3.29 3.08
CA GLN A 71 -20.17 4.71 3.14
C GLN A 71 -21.36 5.59 3.56
N GLN A 72 -22.55 5.33 3.00
CA GLN A 72 -23.77 6.03 3.42
C GLN A 72 -24.11 5.81 4.90
N LEU A 73 -23.82 4.63 5.44
CA LEU A 73 -24.10 4.27 6.84
C LEU A 73 -23.01 4.80 7.79
N SER A 74 -21.76 4.98 7.32
CA SER A 74 -20.65 5.55 8.09
C SER A 74 -20.95 6.97 8.59
N GLY A 75 -21.70 7.76 7.80
CA GLY A 75 -22.09 9.13 8.14
C GLY A 75 -23.31 9.25 9.06
N THR A 76 -23.86 8.13 9.56
CA THR A 76 -25.06 8.16 10.42
C THR A 76 -24.73 8.27 11.91
N ALA A 77 -25.71 8.70 12.71
CA ALA A 77 -25.56 8.85 14.16
C ALA A 77 -25.30 7.53 14.94
N LYS A 78 -25.46 6.36 14.29
CA LYS A 78 -25.18 5.04 14.88
C LYS A 78 -24.31 4.22 13.92
N PRO A 79 -23.00 4.51 13.83
CA PRO A 79 -22.10 3.81 12.92
C PRO A 79 -21.73 2.41 13.42
N VAL A 80 -21.88 2.15 14.73
CA VAL A 80 -21.56 0.85 15.35
C VAL A 80 -22.84 0.05 15.58
N VAL A 81 -22.86 -1.20 15.12
CA VAL A 81 -24.00 -2.12 15.22
C VAL A 81 -23.51 -3.53 15.53
N THR A 82 -24.29 -4.31 16.29
CA THR A 82 -24.04 -5.75 16.48
C THR A 82 -24.92 -6.58 15.55
N VAL A 83 -24.33 -7.56 14.87
CA VAL A 83 -25.03 -8.48 13.98
C VAL A 83 -24.78 -9.93 14.39
N HIS A 84 -25.73 -10.80 14.08
CA HIS A 84 -25.74 -12.18 14.52
C HIS A 84 -25.97 -13.16 13.37
N ARG A 85 -25.34 -14.34 13.44
CA ARG A 85 -25.60 -15.47 12.55
C ARG A 85 -25.71 -16.76 13.36
N GLY A 86 -26.84 -17.45 13.22
CA GLY A 86 -27.03 -18.79 13.78
C GLY A 86 -26.62 -19.84 12.74
N GLN A 87 -25.89 -20.86 13.17
CA GLN A 87 -25.50 -21.99 12.33
C GLN A 87 -25.28 -23.24 13.18
N VAL A 88 -25.36 -24.41 12.55
CA VAL A 88 -24.97 -25.68 13.15
C VAL A 88 -23.61 -26.10 12.57
N LEU A 89 -22.67 -26.47 13.44
CA LEU A 89 -21.32 -26.93 13.08
C LEU A 89 -21.07 -28.32 13.65
N SER A 90 -20.14 -29.08 13.04
CA SER A 90 -19.59 -30.28 13.68
C SER A 90 -18.76 -29.89 14.90
N TYR A 91 -18.64 -30.78 15.89
CA TYR A 91 -17.76 -30.57 17.03
C TYR A 91 -16.32 -30.32 16.59
N ARG A 92 -15.86 -31.07 15.57
CA ARG A 92 -14.53 -30.91 14.96
C ARG A 92 -14.31 -29.52 14.36
N ASP A 93 -15.32 -28.93 13.71
CA ASP A 93 -15.19 -27.57 13.15
C ASP A 93 -15.28 -26.49 14.23
N LEU A 94 -16.07 -26.73 15.28
CA LEU A 94 -16.10 -25.85 16.45
C LEU A 94 -14.77 -25.83 17.20
N GLU A 95 -14.08 -26.97 17.32
CA GLU A 95 -12.75 -27.05 17.96
C GLU A 95 -11.68 -26.25 17.22
N LYS A 96 -11.81 -26.07 15.90
CA LYS A 96 -10.90 -25.21 15.12
C LYS A 96 -11.07 -23.72 15.42
N LEU A 97 -12.16 -23.33 16.09
CA LEU A 97 -12.44 -21.94 16.44
C LEU A 97 -11.74 -21.59 17.77
N ILE A 98 -10.44 -21.34 17.68
CA ILE A 98 -9.56 -21.01 18.81
C ILE A 98 -9.54 -19.49 19.03
N VAL A 99 -9.69 -19.05 20.28
CA VAL A 99 -9.63 -17.63 20.65
C VAL A 99 -8.26 -17.04 20.30
N GLY A 100 -8.26 -15.85 19.70
CA GLY A 100 -7.06 -15.17 19.21
C GLY A 100 -6.64 -15.58 17.79
N CYS A 101 -7.19 -16.67 17.23
CA CYS A 101 -6.92 -17.06 15.85
C CYS A 101 -7.81 -16.30 14.85
N SER A 102 -7.26 -16.07 13.66
CA SER A 102 -8.00 -15.53 12.52
C SER A 102 -8.72 -16.63 11.76
N VAL A 103 -9.94 -16.35 11.33
CA VAL A 103 -10.78 -17.20 10.49
C VAL A 103 -11.31 -16.42 9.31
N ARG A 104 -11.51 -17.12 8.19
CA ARG A 104 -11.98 -16.52 6.95
C ARG A 104 -13.31 -17.13 6.54
N SER A 105 -14.22 -16.29 6.03
CA SER A 105 -15.46 -16.78 5.45
C SER A 105 -15.21 -17.38 4.06
N ASN A 106 -15.40 -18.70 3.90
CA ASN A 106 -15.24 -19.41 2.63
C ASN A 106 -16.40 -19.21 1.63
N ALA A 107 -17.28 -18.24 1.90
CA ALA A 107 -18.43 -17.84 1.10
C ALA A 107 -18.91 -16.48 1.64
N PHE A 108 -19.95 -15.89 1.05
CA PHE A 108 -20.58 -14.71 1.63
C PHE A 108 -21.09 -15.01 3.04
N PHE A 109 -20.89 -14.06 3.94
CA PHE A 109 -21.31 -14.22 5.33
C PHE A 109 -22.56 -13.37 5.59
N SER A 110 -23.72 -14.02 5.53
CA SER A 110 -25.01 -13.37 5.80
C SER A 110 -25.30 -13.35 7.31
N THR A 111 -25.65 -12.18 7.83
CA THR A 111 -25.94 -11.95 9.25
C THR A 111 -27.20 -11.11 9.41
N SER A 112 -27.76 -11.04 10.61
CA SER A 112 -28.93 -10.19 10.90
C SER A 112 -28.67 -9.33 12.13
N ALA A 113 -29.06 -8.05 12.05
CA ALA A 113 -29.14 -7.19 13.23
C ALA A 113 -30.25 -7.62 14.20
N ALA A 114 -31.20 -8.45 13.75
CA ALA A 114 -32.24 -9.03 14.60
C ALA A 114 -31.81 -10.42 15.08
N ARG A 115 -31.38 -10.52 16.35
CA ARG A 115 -30.95 -11.80 16.96
C ARG A 115 -31.99 -12.92 16.82
N LEU A 116 -33.28 -12.59 16.91
CA LEU A 116 -34.37 -13.55 16.74
C LEU A 116 -34.36 -14.21 15.34
N THR A 117 -33.93 -13.49 14.30
CA THR A 117 -33.78 -14.05 12.96
C THR A 117 -32.63 -15.06 12.93
N ALA A 118 -31.49 -14.75 13.55
CA ALA A 118 -30.35 -15.66 13.66
C ALA A 118 -30.73 -16.96 14.40
N ASN A 119 -31.54 -16.86 15.46
CA ASN A 119 -31.99 -18.02 16.24
C ASN A 119 -32.81 -19.03 15.42
N LYS A 120 -33.55 -18.58 14.39
CA LYS A 120 -34.32 -19.50 13.52
C LYS A 120 -33.42 -20.51 12.82
N PHE A 121 -32.19 -20.13 12.48
CA PHE A 121 -31.21 -21.01 11.82
C PHE A 121 -30.58 -22.03 12.77
N LEU A 122 -30.76 -21.86 14.09
CA LEU A 122 -30.33 -22.86 15.05
C LEU A 122 -31.27 -24.06 15.06
N ALA A 123 -32.55 -23.87 14.71
CA ALA A 123 -33.62 -24.86 14.87
C ALA A 123 -33.54 -26.04 13.88
N THR A 124 -32.72 -25.95 12.84
CA THR A 124 -32.98 -26.71 11.60
C THR A 124 -32.52 -28.18 11.60
N THR A 125 -31.51 -28.61 12.36
CA THR A 125 -31.11 -30.04 12.43
C THR A 125 -30.05 -30.24 13.52
N ALA A 126 -30.41 -30.79 14.68
CA ALA A 126 -29.42 -31.23 15.68
C ALA A 126 -29.74 -32.65 16.16
N ASP A 127 -30.18 -33.52 15.24
CA ASP A 127 -30.51 -34.91 15.55
C ASP A 127 -29.28 -35.84 15.49
N ALA A 128 -28.08 -35.27 15.33
CA ALA A 128 -26.81 -36.00 15.33
C ALA A 128 -25.93 -35.56 16.51
N GLU A 129 -25.35 -36.54 17.23
CA GLU A 129 -24.55 -36.32 18.44
C GLU A 129 -23.32 -35.42 18.23
N ASP A 130 -22.81 -35.31 17.00
CA ASP A 130 -21.63 -34.52 16.65
C ASP A 130 -21.93 -33.06 16.27
N LEU A 131 -23.21 -32.67 16.19
CA LEU A 131 -23.59 -31.32 15.80
C LEU A 131 -23.75 -30.39 17.00
N ARG A 132 -23.24 -29.16 16.89
CA ARG A 132 -23.32 -28.10 17.91
C ARG A 132 -23.96 -26.86 17.32
N ARG A 133 -24.90 -26.27 18.06
CA ARG A 133 -25.55 -24.99 17.72
C ARG A 133 -24.60 -23.86 18.08
N VAL A 134 -24.35 -22.97 17.12
CA VAL A 134 -23.40 -21.86 17.26
C VAL A 134 -24.08 -20.56 16.83
N ILE A 135 -23.95 -19.53 17.65
CA ILE A 135 -24.29 -18.15 17.31
C ILE A 135 -22.99 -17.36 17.21
N PHE A 136 -22.74 -16.82 16.02
CA PHE A 136 -21.72 -15.80 15.83
C PHE A 136 -22.30 -14.42 16.17
N SER A 137 -21.54 -13.63 16.93
CA SER A 137 -21.86 -12.24 17.27
C SER A 137 -20.71 -11.34 16.79
N ILE A 138 -21.02 -10.35 15.99
CA ILE A 138 -20.02 -9.47 15.38
C ILE A 138 -20.41 -8.03 15.66
N GLU A 139 -19.51 -7.29 16.30
CA GLU A 139 -19.62 -5.84 16.39
C GLU A 139 -18.96 -5.24 15.14
N ILE A 140 -19.75 -4.51 14.36
CA ILE A 140 -19.30 -3.84 13.15
C ILE A 140 -19.34 -2.33 13.33
N ASP A 141 -18.34 -1.66 12.79
CA ASP A 141 -18.29 -0.22 12.67
C ASP A 141 -18.30 0.15 11.18
N TYR A 142 -19.34 0.84 10.70
CA TYR A 142 -19.42 1.24 9.29
C TYR A 142 -18.30 2.20 8.87
N ARG A 143 -17.57 2.81 9.80
CA ARG A 143 -16.39 3.63 9.50
C ARG A 143 -15.17 2.78 9.14
N ASP A 144 -15.15 1.53 9.59
CA ASP A 144 -14.12 0.56 9.24
C ASP A 144 -14.23 0.19 7.75
N GLN A 145 -13.14 0.39 7.01
CA GLN A 145 -13.03 0.10 5.58
C GLN A 145 -12.19 -1.15 5.31
N THR A 146 -11.81 -1.91 6.34
CA THR A 146 -10.96 -3.12 6.19
C THR A 146 -11.72 -4.32 5.61
N ALA A 147 -13.05 -4.27 5.60
CA ALA A 147 -13.91 -5.27 5.00
C ALA A 147 -15.13 -4.62 4.35
N VAL A 148 -15.63 -5.25 3.28
CA VAL A 148 -16.83 -4.79 2.58
C VAL A 148 -18.06 -5.51 3.10
N PHE A 149 -18.93 -4.74 3.73
CA PHE A 149 -20.20 -5.22 4.26
C PHE A 149 -21.23 -4.09 4.33
N ALA A 150 -22.51 -4.43 4.23
CA ALA A 150 -23.57 -3.45 4.44
C ALA A 150 -24.89 -4.08 4.87
N ASN A 151 -25.71 -3.27 5.55
CA ASN A 151 -27.11 -3.61 5.76
C ASN A 151 -27.88 -3.50 4.44
N ILE A 152 -28.37 -4.65 3.96
CA ILE A 152 -29.04 -4.78 2.66
C ILE A 152 -30.56 -4.82 2.74
N ALA A 153 -31.15 -4.61 3.92
CA ALA A 153 -32.59 -4.75 4.14
C ALA A 153 -33.46 -3.91 3.20
N LYS A 154 -32.98 -2.72 2.78
CA LYS A 154 -33.74 -1.84 1.87
C LYS A 154 -33.78 -2.34 0.42
N PHE A 155 -32.91 -3.27 0.07
CA PHE A 155 -32.70 -3.70 -1.31
C PHE A 155 -32.48 -5.20 -1.46
N SER A 156 -32.72 -5.98 -0.40
CA SER A 156 -32.81 -7.43 -0.45
C SER A 156 -34.21 -7.89 -0.84
N TYR A 157 -34.32 -9.15 -1.26
CA TYR A 157 -35.58 -9.83 -1.50
C TYR A 157 -36.37 -10.03 -0.19
N TYR A 158 -35.67 -10.13 0.95
CA TYR A 158 -36.26 -10.30 2.28
C TYR A 158 -35.96 -9.11 3.23
N PRO A 159 -36.62 -7.94 3.07
CA PRO A 159 -36.36 -6.75 3.90
C PRO A 159 -36.51 -6.96 5.40
N ARG A 160 -37.39 -7.89 5.81
CA ARG A 160 -37.70 -8.17 7.22
C ARG A 160 -36.57 -8.86 7.96
N GLU A 161 -35.64 -9.50 7.26
CA GLU A 161 -34.52 -10.20 7.89
C GLU A 161 -33.48 -9.24 8.45
N LYS A 162 -33.54 -7.95 8.08
CA LYS A 162 -32.54 -6.94 8.48
C LYS A 162 -31.12 -7.43 8.20
N GLU A 163 -30.96 -8.04 7.04
CA GLU A 163 -29.73 -8.72 6.64
C GLU A 163 -28.58 -7.71 6.53
N THR A 164 -27.45 -8.06 7.12
CA THR A 164 -26.14 -7.44 6.87
C THR A 164 -25.26 -8.48 6.20
N LEU A 165 -24.88 -8.19 4.97
CA LEU A 165 -24.13 -9.10 4.12
C LEU A 165 -22.66 -8.67 4.10
N PHE A 166 -21.76 -9.59 4.43
CA PHE A 166 -20.32 -9.43 4.23
C PHE A 166 -19.90 -10.14 2.96
N MET A 167 -18.96 -9.53 2.23
CA MET A 167 -18.33 -10.16 1.06
C MET A 167 -17.65 -11.48 1.44
N ALA A 168 -17.55 -12.39 0.47
CA ALA A 168 -16.76 -13.61 0.63
C ALA A 168 -15.30 -13.28 0.99
N ASN A 169 -14.60 -14.20 1.64
CA ASN A 169 -13.23 -14.03 2.14
C ASN A 169 -13.02 -12.96 3.22
N THR A 170 -14.07 -12.40 3.82
CA THR A 170 -13.93 -11.53 4.98
C THR A 170 -13.20 -12.24 6.12
N ARG A 171 -12.22 -11.55 6.73
CA ARG A 171 -11.38 -12.06 7.82
C ARG A 171 -11.88 -11.58 9.16
N PHE A 172 -11.91 -12.49 10.13
CA PHE A 172 -12.37 -12.25 11.47
C PHE A 172 -11.39 -12.84 12.49
N VAL A 173 -11.14 -12.14 13.59
CA VAL A 173 -10.45 -12.69 14.75
C VAL A 173 -11.49 -13.20 15.74
N ILE A 174 -11.28 -14.41 16.25
CA ILE A 174 -12.12 -14.98 17.30
C ILE A 174 -11.78 -14.29 18.63
N HIS A 175 -12.68 -13.46 19.11
CA HIS A 175 -12.47 -12.69 20.33
C HIS A 175 -12.83 -13.47 21.59
N SER A 176 -13.94 -14.20 21.55
CA SER A 176 -14.36 -15.03 22.68
C SER A 176 -15.18 -16.23 22.23
N ARG A 177 -15.20 -17.27 23.05
CA ARG A 177 -15.97 -18.50 22.85
C ARG A 177 -16.56 -18.91 24.18
N GLN A 178 -17.88 -18.97 24.27
CA GLN A 178 -18.61 -19.27 25.50
C GLN A 178 -19.76 -20.23 25.21
N GLU A 179 -19.96 -21.24 26.05
CA GLU A 179 -21.17 -22.05 26.01
C GLU A 179 -22.28 -21.34 26.80
N LYS A 180 -23.46 -21.21 26.19
CA LYS A 180 -24.64 -20.63 26.82
C LYS A 180 -25.72 -21.68 26.94
N ASP A 181 -26.22 -21.82 28.16
CA ASP A 181 -27.38 -22.66 28.46
C ASP A 181 -28.63 -22.15 27.76
N ALA A 182 -29.60 -23.06 27.61
CA ALA A 182 -30.89 -22.71 27.04
C ALA A 182 -31.60 -21.64 27.88
N SER A 183 -32.21 -20.68 27.20
CA SER A 183 -33.05 -19.64 27.79
C SER A 183 -34.46 -19.74 27.22
N ARG A 184 -35.42 -18.97 27.77
CA ARG A 184 -36.80 -18.92 27.22
C ARG A 184 -36.85 -18.58 25.72
N ASP A 185 -35.86 -17.83 25.22
CA ASP A 185 -35.87 -17.28 23.86
C ASP A 185 -34.83 -17.91 22.92
N SER A 186 -33.99 -18.85 23.40
CA SER A 186 -32.91 -19.45 22.60
C SER A 186 -32.48 -20.82 23.13
N PRO A 187 -32.23 -21.82 22.26
CA PRO A 187 -31.67 -23.11 22.67
C PRO A 187 -30.24 -22.96 23.20
N SER A 188 -29.74 -23.99 23.90
CA SER A 188 -28.32 -24.04 24.29
C SER A 188 -27.44 -23.94 23.04
N CYS A 189 -26.43 -23.08 23.10
CA CYS A 189 -25.57 -22.82 21.96
C CYS A 189 -24.21 -22.26 22.41
N TRP A 190 -23.23 -22.41 21.53
CA TRP A 190 -21.96 -21.72 21.66
C TRP A 190 -22.09 -20.30 21.11
N LEU A 191 -21.84 -19.30 21.95
CA LEU A 191 -21.66 -17.92 21.52
C LEU A 191 -20.20 -17.69 21.16
N ILE A 192 -19.97 -17.30 19.91
CA ILE A 192 -18.64 -16.96 19.41
C ILE A 192 -18.64 -15.49 18.99
N GLU A 193 -17.82 -14.70 19.66
CA GLU A 193 -17.66 -13.29 19.33
C GLU A 193 -16.53 -13.14 18.32
N LEU A 194 -16.83 -12.50 17.21
CA LEU A 194 -15.88 -12.21 16.15
C LEU A 194 -15.64 -10.70 16.09
N LYS A 195 -14.40 -10.31 15.81
CA LYS A 195 -14.03 -8.95 15.46
C LYS A 195 -13.48 -8.93 14.04
N LEU A 196 -13.80 -7.88 13.29
CA LEU A 196 -13.15 -7.65 11.99
C LEU A 196 -11.65 -7.48 12.20
N GLN A 197 -10.87 -8.14 11.34
CA GLN A 197 -9.42 -7.99 11.36
C GLN A 197 -9.04 -6.75 10.54
N SER A 198 -8.40 -5.78 11.18
CA SER A 198 -7.82 -4.64 10.49
C SER A 198 -6.50 -5.05 9.85
N ASP A 199 -6.54 -5.50 8.60
CA ASP A 199 -5.30 -5.58 7.84
C ASP A 199 -4.94 -4.16 7.37
N SER A 200 -3.91 -3.58 7.97
CA SER A 200 -3.23 -2.39 7.43
C SER A 200 -2.77 -2.58 5.97
N ASP A 201 -2.69 -3.83 5.53
CA ASP A 201 -2.25 -4.25 4.21
C ASP A 201 -3.40 -4.40 3.20
N ILE A 202 -4.67 -4.28 3.62
CA ILE A 202 -5.84 -4.18 2.72
C ILE A 202 -5.95 -2.79 2.08
N LEU A 203 -4.90 -1.95 2.15
CA LEU A 203 -4.78 -0.76 1.28
C LEU A 203 -4.73 -1.11 -0.23
N ARG A 204 -4.72 -2.39 -0.60
CA ARG A 204 -4.96 -2.88 -1.97
C ARG A 204 -6.43 -2.77 -2.44
N ASP A 205 -7.40 -2.54 -1.54
CA ASP A 205 -8.84 -2.37 -1.84
C ASP A 205 -9.19 -1.12 -2.70
N ARG A 206 -8.19 -0.44 -3.28
CA ARG A 206 -8.38 0.66 -4.24
C ARG A 206 -8.56 0.18 -5.68
N GLN A 207 -8.34 -1.10 -6.00
CA GLN A 207 -8.50 -1.60 -7.38
C GLN A 207 -9.96 -1.83 -7.80
N LEU A 208 -10.91 -1.76 -6.85
CA LEU A 208 -12.34 -1.99 -7.12
C LEU A 208 -13.19 -0.71 -7.20
N GLU A 209 -12.61 0.48 -7.29
CA GLU A 209 -13.39 1.74 -7.46
C GLU A 209 -13.38 2.27 -8.91
N THR A 210 -13.19 1.42 -9.92
CA THR A 210 -13.44 1.82 -11.29
C THR A 210 -14.93 1.76 -11.60
N GLU A 211 -15.57 2.93 -11.73
CA GLU A 211 -16.81 3.11 -12.52
C GLU A 211 -16.54 2.90 -14.02
N SER A 212 -15.65 1.98 -14.39
CA SER A 212 -15.36 1.67 -15.78
C SER A 212 -16.60 1.05 -16.39
N LYS A 213 -17.24 1.80 -17.29
CA LYS A 213 -18.50 1.46 -17.95
C LYS A 213 -18.35 0.31 -18.98
N ARG A 214 -17.44 -0.65 -18.80
CA ARG A 214 -17.22 -1.76 -19.74
C ARG A 214 -17.08 -3.16 -19.09
N LYS A 215 -17.59 -4.15 -19.85
CA LYS A 215 -17.82 -5.57 -19.54
C LYS A 215 -16.60 -6.47 -19.87
N THR A 216 -15.36 -6.02 -19.70
CA THR A 216 -14.19 -6.77 -20.19
C THR A 216 -13.65 -7.80 -19.20
N VAL A 217 -12.94 -8.81 -19.71
CA VAL A 217 -12.30 -9.89 -18.94
C VAL A 217 -11.31 -9.37 -17.89
N LYS A 218 -10.67 -8.20 -18.12
CA LYS A 218 -9.81 -7.51 -17.15
C LYS A 218 -10.52 -7.21 -15.83
N ASN A 219 -11.78 -6.78 -15.85
CA ASN A 219 -12.55 -6.50 -14.64
C ASN A 219 -12.96 -7.79 -13.91
N CYS A 220 -13.19 -8.87 -14.65
CA CYS A 220 -13.41 -10.19 -14.03
C CYS A 220 -12.11 -10.69 -13.37
N LEU A 221 -10.97 -10.51 -14.01
CA LEU A 221 -9.65 -10.89 -13.49
C LEU A 221 -9.18 -10.00 -12.33
N ASN A 222 -9.46 -8.69 -12.34
CA ASN A 222 -9.17 -7.79 -11.22
C ASN A 222 -10.08 -8.07 -10.01
N ALA A 223 -11.37 -8.36 -10.25
CA ALA A 223 -12.27 -8.86 -9.20
C ALA A 223 -11.83 -10.23 -8.63
N LEU A 224 -10.93 -10.92 -9.35
CA LEU A 224 -10.37 -12.21 -9.00
C LEU A 224 -8.95 -12.11 -8.42
N SER A 225 -8.14 -11.11 -8.79
CA SER A 225 -6.80 -10.86 -8.25
C SER A 225 -6.86 -10.41 -6.79
N ASP A 226 -7.91 -9.71 -6.37
CA ASP A 226 -8.19 -9.47 -4.94
C ASP A 226 -8.65 -10.75 -4.22
N MET A 227 -9.07 -11.78 -4.96
CA MET A 227 -9.21 -13.16 -4.49
C MET A 227 -7.93 -13.98 -4.70
N SER A 228 -6.76 -13.32 -4.81
CA SER A 228 -5.43 -13.91 -5.07
C SER A 228 -5.08 -15.09 -4.18
N GLU A 229 -5.49 -15.13 -2.91
CA GLU A 229 -5.25 -16.31 -2.06
C GLU A 229 -6.07 -17.54 -2.47
N MET A 230 -7.17 -17.36 -3.20
CA MET A 230 -7.93 -18.46 -3.80
C MET A 230 -7.25 -18.93 -5.09
N ILE A 231 -6.70 -18.01 -5.89
CA ILE A 231 -6.11 -18.27 -7.22
C ILE A 231 -4.67 -18.80 -7.12
N ALA A 232 -3.90 -18.39 -6.11
CA ALA A 232 -2.54 -18.87 -5.84
C ALA A 232 -2.44 -20.40 -5.57
N SER A 233 -3.57 -21.11 -5.52
CA SER A 233 -3.62 -22.57 -5.36
C SER A 233 -3.98 -23.34 -6.65
N PHE A 234 -4.23 -22.65 -7.77
CA PHE A 234 -4.70 -23.29 -8.99
C PHE A 234 -3.69 -23.10 -10.12
N GLU A 235 -3.43 -24.19 -10.84
CA GLU A 235 -2.59 -24.20 -12.04
C GLU A 235 -3.07 -23.11 -13.02
N ASP A 236 -2.30 -22.02 -13.14
CA ASP A 236 -2.66 -20.78 -13.84
C ASP A 236 -3.16 -21.01 -15.28
N ALA A 237 -2.79 -22.12 -15.91
CA ALA A 237 -3.19 -22.49 -17.26
C ALA A 237 -4.71 -22.71 -17.43
N VAL A 238 -5.39 -23.32 -16.45
CA VAL A 238 -6.81 -23.73 -16.59
C VAL A 238 -7.76 -22.53 -16.58
N VAL A 239 -7.39 -21.45 -15.88
CA VAL A 239 -8.20 -20.23 -15.76
C VAL A 239 -8.33 -19.53 -17.10
N PHE A 240 -7.23 -19.36 -17.82
CA PHE A 240 -7.23 -18.72 -19.14
C PHE A 240 -8.00 -19.52 -20.17
N ASP A 241 -7.92 -20.85 -20.11
CA ASP A 241 -8.67 -21.72 -21.03
C ASP A 241 -10.19 -21.60 -20.79
N ILE A 242 -10.62 -21.56 -19.53
CA ILE A 242 -12.03 -21.29 -19.16
C ILE A 242 -12.45 -19.88 -19.62
N LEU A 243 -11.60 -18.87 -19.46
CA LEU A 243 -11.90 -17.50 -19.89
C LEU A 243 -12.10 -17.41 -21.40
N MET A 244 -11.22 -18.03 -22.19
CA MET A 244 -11.36 -18.09 -23.65
C MET A 244 -12.65 -18.81 -24.08
N GLU A 245 -13.09 -19.84 -23.34
CA GLU A 245 -14.38 -20.48 -23.58
C GLU A 245 -15.58 -19.58 -23.24
N ILE A 246 -15.51 -18.81 -22.15
CA ILE A 246 -16.61 -17.92 -21.72
C ILE A 246 -16.70 -16.69 -22.64
N TYR A 247 -15.55 -16.20 -23.12
CA TYR A 247 -15.42 -14.97 -23.90
C TYR A 247 -14.67 -15.23 -25.22
N PRO A 248 -15.27 -15.97 -26.18
CA PRO A 248 -14.59 -16.38 -27.41
C PRO A 248 -14.19 -15.20 -28.30
N GLU A 249 -14.94 -14.09 -28.26
CA GLU A 249 -14.63 -12.87 -29.03
C GLU A 249 -13.36 -12.17 -28.51
N GLU A 250 -13.04 -12.33 -27.22
CA GLU A 250 -11.84 -11.76 -26.59
C GLU A 250 -10.68 -12.78 -26.52
N ALA A 251 -10.83 -13.97 -27.12
CA ALA A 251 -9.90 -15.08 -26.92
C ALA A 251 -8.45 -14.75 -27.27
N LYS A 252 -8.20 -13.99 -28.36
CA LYS A 252 -6.84 -13.53 -28.72
C LYS A 252 -6.24 -12.66 -27.61
N TRP A 253 -7.02 -11.73 -27.07
CA TRP A 253 -6.56 -10.83 -26.02
C TRP A 253 -6.31 -11.58 -24.70
N ILE A 254 -7.18 -12.53 -24.35
CA ILE A 254 -7.00 -13.43 -23.19
C ILE A 254 -5.74 -14.30 -23.36
N GLN A 255 -5.45 -14.73 -24.58
CA GLN A 255 -4.24 -15.48 -24.89
C GLN A 255 -2.97 -14.63 -24.69
N ALA A 256 -3.00 -13.35 -25.07
CA ALA A 256 -1.90 -12.43 -24.79
C ALA A 256 -1.70 -12.22 -23.28
N MET A 257 -2.79 -12.09 -22.51
CA MET A 257 -2.72 -12.06 -21.04
C MET A 257 -2.13 -13.33 -20.44
N LYS A 258 -2.48 -14.50 -20.97
CA LYS A 258 -1.90 -15.78 -20.55
C LYS A 258 -0.39 -15.77 -20.74
N PHE A 259 0.10 -15.31 -21.90
CA PHE A 259 1.53 -15.18 -22.14
C PHE A 259 2.19 -14.19 -21.19
N TYR A 260 1.59 -13.03 -20.95
CA TYR A 260 2.11 -12.06 -19.97
C TYR A 260 2.22 -12.67 -18.56
N ALA A 261 1.19 -13.35 -18.06
CA ALA A 261 1.21 -13.99 -16.74
C ALA A 261 2.27 -15.11 -16.64
N LEU A 262 2.45 -15.91 -17.70
CA LEU A 262 3.52 -16.89 -17.78
C LEU A 262 4.90 -16.24 -17.74
N ALA A 263 5.07 -15.10 -18.40
CA ALA A 263 6.31 -14.34 -18.38
C ALA A 263 6.65 -13.82 -16.97
N GLU A 264 5.66 -13.32 -16.23
CA GLU A 264 5.84 -12.87 -14.83
C GLU A 264 6.26 -14.03 -13.91
N LEU A 265 5.65 -15.21 -14.07
CA LEU A 265 6.02 -16.40 -13.29
C LEU A 265 7.46 -16.86 -13.55
N GLU A 266 7.85 -16.92 -14.83
CA GLU A 266 9.22 -17.26 -15.22
C GLU A 266 10.23 -16.21 -14.74
N ALA A 267 9.87 -14.92 -14.78
CA ALA A 267 10.69 -13.84 -14.24
C ALA A 267 10.92 -13.98 -12.73
N GLN A 268 9.87 -14.28 -11.95
CA GLN A 268 9.97 -14.48 -10.49
C GLN A 268 10.83 -15.69 -10.11
N CYS A 269 10.82 -16.76 -10.91
CA CYS A 269 11.66 -17.95 -10.68
C CYS A 269 13.17 -17.67 -10.86
N CYS A 270 13.53 -16.54 -11.48
CA CYS A 270 14.90 -16.11 -11.70
C CYS A 270 15.46 -15.25 -10.55
N ASP A 271 14.62 -14.74 -9.63
CA ASP A 271 15.04 -13.92 -8.48
C ASP A 271 15.54 -14.74 -7.27
N ASP A 272 15.50 -16.10 -7.31
CA ASP A 272 16.07 -16.92 -6.22
C ASP A 272 17.60 -16.92 -6.30
N PRO A 273 18.33 -16.39 -5.29
CA PRO A 273 19.79 -16.32 -5.27
C PRO A 273 20.50 -17.70 -5.29
N ARG A 274 19.75 -18.80 -5.15
CA ARG A 274 20.27 -20.18 -5.28
C ARG A 274 20.23 -20.70 -6.72
N ASN A 275 19.48 -20.05 -7.61
CA ASN A 275 19.31 -20.48 -8.99
C ASN A 275 20.39 -19.81 -9.87
N LYS A 276 21.55 -20.47 -10.00
CA LYS A 276 22.74 -19.94 -10.69
C LYS A 276 22.59 -19.75 -12.22
N LYS A 277 21.40 -19.92 -12.78
CA LYS A 277 21.18 -19.85 -14.23
C LYS A 277 20.19 -18.71 -14.54
N TYR A 278 20.73 -17.51 -14.67
CA TYR A 278 20.06 -16.31 -15.16
C TYR A 278 19.64 -16.49 -16.62
N ASP A 279 18.51 -17.17 -16.87
CA ASP A 279 18.00 -17.38 -18.22
C ASP A 279 16.61 -16.77 -18.38
N TYR A 280 16.58 -15.45 -18.58
CA TYR A 280 15.35 -14.69 -18.83
C TYR A 280 14.77 -14.94 -20.24
N SER A 281 15.37 -15.80 -21.07
CA SER A 281 14.96 -15.99 -22.46
C SER A 281 13.52 -16.50 -22.59
N SER A 282 13.08 -17.35 -21.65
CA SER A 282 11.72 -17.88 -21.64
C SER A 282 10.70 -16.79 -21.28
N ALA A 283 11.00 -15.98 -20.25
CA ALA A 283 10.15 -14.86 -19.86
C ALA A 283 10.06 -13.81 -20.99
N LEU A 284 11.19 -13.44 -21.59
CA LEU A 284 11.24 -12.50 -22.72
C LEU A 284 10.44 -13.03 -23.92
N SER A 285 10.55 -14.31 -24.26
CA SER A 285 9.80 -14.92 -25.36
C SER A 285 8.28 -14.85 -25.12
N TYR A 286 7.82 -15.06 -23.89
CA TYR A 286 6.41 -14.93 -23.56
C TYR A 286 5.94 -13.46 -23.60
N TYR A 287 6.73 -12.51 -23.10
CA TYR A 287 6.43 -11.09 -23.22
C TYR A 287 6.33 -10.64 -24.69
N GLU A 288 7.25 -11.09 -25.55
CA GLU A 288 7.23 -10.81 -26.99
C GLU A 288 5.99 -11.38 -27.68
N GLN A 289 5.57 -12.60 -27.33
CA GLN A 289 4.33 -13.21 -27.84
C GLN A 289 3.09 -12.42 -27.43
N ALA A 290 3.02 -11.97 -26.17
CA ALA A 290 1.94 -11.11 -25.69
C ALA A 290 1.90 -9.77 -26.44
N LEU A 291 3.06 -9.11 -26.61
CA LEU A 291 3.19 -7.86 -27.35
C LEU A 291 2.78 -7.99 -28.82
N ALA A 292 3.15 -9.09 -29.48
CA ALA A 292 2.79 -9.33 -30.87
C ALA A 292 1.26 -9.35 -31.07
N ILE A 293 0.55 -10.05 -30.17
CA ILE A 293 -0.91 -10.13 -30.23
C ILE A 293 -1.56 -8.80 -29.89
N TRP A 294 -1.14 -8.13 -28.80
CA TRP A 294 -1.72 -6.83 -28.42
C TRP A 294 -1.48 -5.74 -29.47
N ARG A 295 -0.32 -5.72 -30.13
CA ARG A 295 -0.04 -4.79 -31.23
C ARG A 295 -0.91 -5.06 -32.46
N GLU A 296 -1.18 -6.32 -32.82
CA GLU A 296 -2.10 -6.68 -33.92
C GLU A 296 -3.53 -6.20 -33.64
N GLN A 297 -3.95 -6.17 -32.38
CA GLN A 297 -5.29 -5.76 -31.97
C GLN A 297 -5.43 -4.25 -31.70
N LEU A 298 -4.35 -3.45 -31.82
CA LEU A 298 -4.35 -2.03 -31.44
C LEU A 298 -5.35 -1.18 -32.24
N ASP A 299 -5.53 -1.48 -33.53
CA ASP A 299 -6.42 -0.74 -34.44
C ASP A 299 -7.88 -1.19 -34.38
N ASN A 300 -8.15 -2.35 -33.75
CA ASN A 300 -9.49 -2.93 -33.68
C ASN A 300 -10.30 -2.43 -32.48
N ASP A 301 -9.69 -1.66 -31.56
CA ASP A 301 -10.28 -1.45 -30.24
C ASP A 301 -10.39 0.03 -29.83
N ASP A 302 -11.62 0.40 -29.45
CA ASP A 302 -11.99 1.66 -28.78
C ASP A 302 -11.44 1.72 -27.33
N ASP A 303 -10.55 0.82 -26.93
CA ASP A 303 -10.29 0.52 -25.53
C ASP A 303 -8.92 1.02 -25.04
N LEU A 304 -9.00 1.81 -23.97
CA LEU A 304 -7.94 2.21 -23.07
C LEU A 304 -7.03 1.03 -22.61
N ASN A 305 -7.59 -0.19 -22.57
CA ASN A 305 -6.96 -1.38 -22.01
C ASN A 305 -5.73 -1.85 -22.80
N CYS A 306 -5.79 -1.90 -24.13
CA CYS A 306 -4.69 -2.39 -24.95
C CYS A 306 -3.42 -1.53 -24.80
N SER A 307 -3.55 -0.20 -24.75
CA SER A 307 -2.39 0.69 -24.59
C SER A 307 -1.77 0.57 -23.20
N PHE A 308 -2.58 0.38 -22.15
CA PHE A 308 -2.10 0.14 -20.80
C PHE A 308 -1.35 -1.20 -20.70
N ASP A 309 -1.93 -2.29 -21.20
CA ASP A 309 -1.34 -3.63 -21.09
C ASP A 309 -0.03 -3.74 -21.89
N ILE A 310 0.03 -3.10 -23.06
CA ILE A 310 1.27 -2.94 -23.84
C ILE A 310 2.33 -2.18 -23.02
N ALA A 311 1.94 -1.12 -22.32
CA ALA A 311 2.84 -0.31 -21.52
C ALA A 311 3.41 -1.09 -20.31
N GLU A 312 2.57 -1.85 -19.60
CA GLU A 312 2.99 -2.74 -18.51
C GLU A 312 3.95 -3.83 -19.03
N ASN A 313 3.72 -4.34 -20.23
CA ASN A 313 4.60 -5.32 -20.87
C ASN A 313 5.98 -4.75 -21.20
N TYR A 314 6.04 -3.59 -21.86
CA TYR A 314 7.33 -2.93 -22.07
C TYR A 314 8.05 -2.60 -20.77
N PHE A 315 7.32 -2.15 -19.75
CA PHE A 315 7.91 -1.87 -18.45
C PHE A 315 8.48 -3.14 -17.79
N ALA A 316 7.76 -4.26 -17.84
CA ALA A 316 8.23 -5.55 -17.32
C ALA A 316 9.47 -6.06 -18.07
N ILE A 317 9.50 -5.94 -19.40
CA ILE A 317 10.68 -6.27 -20.21
C ILE A 317 11.87 -5.38 -19.82
N ALA A 318 11.65 -4.08 -19.63
CA ALA A 318 12.71 -3.15 -19.23
C ALA A 318 13.33 -3.55 -17.88
N GLN A 319 12.50 -3.89 -16.89
CA GLN A 319 12.95 -4.35 -15.58
C GLN A 319 13.78 -5.64 -15.68
N LEU A 320 13.39 -6.59 -16.53
CA LEU A 320 14.18 -7.81 -16.78
C LEU A 320 15.57 -7.49 -17.33
N TYR A 321 15.67 -6.53 -18.26
CA TYR A 321 16.97 -6.12 -18.80
C TYR A 321 17.83 -5.37 -17.77
N GLU A 322 17.24 -4.65 -16.82
CA GLU A 322 17.98 -4.04 -15.70
C GLU A 322 18.54 -5.08 -14.72
N CYS A 323 17.80 -6.16 -14.49
CA CYS A 323 18.25 -7.31 -13.67
C CYS A 323 19.22 -8.25 -14.43
N GLY A 324 19.42 -8.02 -15.73
CA GLY A 324 20.32 -8.79 -16.59
C GLY A 324 21.80 -8.35 -16.53
N PRO A 325 22.66 -8.92 -17.40
CA PRO A 325 24.04 -8.48 -17.53
C PRO A 325 24.15 -6.98 -17.86
N PRO A 326 25.16 -6.26 -17.33
CA PRO A 326 25.30 -4.80 -17.50
C PRO A 326 25.30 -4.34 -18.97
N ASP A 327 25.76 -5.20 -19.88
CA ASP A 327 25.88 -4.92 -21.32
C ASP A 327 24.52 -4.75 -22.04
N LEU A 328 23.41 -5.20 -21.43
CA LEU A 328 22.05 -5.09 -21.98
C LEU A 328 21.24 -3.92 -21.40
N SER A 329 21.82 -3.15 -20.47
CA SER A 329 21.15 -2.00 -19.82
C SER A 329 20.64 -0.94 -20.81
N ASN A 330 21.31 -0.78 -21.96
CA ASN A 330 20.87 0.13 -23.01
C ASN A 330 19.56 -0.31 -23.69
N LEU A 331 19.25 -1.61 -23.74
CA LEU A 331 17.98 -2.09 -24.27
C LEU A 331 16.82 -1.75 -23.33
N SER A 332 17.03 -1.78 -22.01
CA SER A 332 16.03 -1.35 -21.01
C SER A 332 15.52 0.07 -21.31
N ILE A 333 16.43 1.00 -21.60
CA ILE A 333 16.09 2.40 -21.89
C ILE A 333 15.09 2.49 -23.07
N GLY A 334 15.31 1.72 -24.14
CA GLY A 334 14.40 1.69 -25.28
C GLY A 334 12.98 1.25 -24.89
N TYR A 335 12.86 0.16 -24.13
CA TYR A 335 11.59 -0.33 -23.63
C TYR A 335 10.90 0.63 -22.65
N LEU A 336 11.65 1.33 -21.79
CA LEU A 336 11.09 2.38 -20.93
C LEU A 336 10.48 3.53 -21.74
N VAL A 337 11.11 3.92 -22.86
CA VAL A 337 10.58 4.96 -23.75
C VAL A 337 9.31 4.48 -24.47
N ASP A 338 9.28 3.23 -24.91
CA ASP A 338 8.08 2.62 -25.52
C ASP A 338 6.94 2.49 -24.48
N ALA A 339 7.27 2.17 -23.23
CA ALA A 339 6.32 2.14 -22.11
C ALA A 339 5.72 3.52 -21.86
N VAL A 340 6.55 4.58 -21.79
CA VAL A 340 6.07 5.97 -21.62
C VAL A 340 5.09 6.34 -22.74
N SER A 341 5.45 6.07 -24.00
CA SER A 341 4.61 6.39 -25.16
C SER A 341 3.26 5.67 -25.11
N SER A 342 3.26 4.40 -24.68
CA SER A 342 2.06 3.58 -24.58
C SER A 342 1.15 3.99 -23.41
N TYR A 343 1.74 4.36 -22.27
CA TYR A 343 1.00 4.94 -21.14
C TYR A 343 0.43 6.32 -21.47
N GLU A 344 1.15 7.16 -22.21
CA GLU A 344 0.64 8.46 -22.69
C GLU A 344 -0.61 8.26 -23.57
N LEU A 345 -0.55 7.32 -24.51
CA LEU A 345 -1.69 6.96 -25.35
C LEU A 345 -2.87 6.40 -24.52
N ALA A 346 -2.59 5.59 -23.50
CA ALA A 346 -3.61 5.15 -22.56
C ALA A 346 -4.23 6.35 -21.83
N LEU A 347 -3.41 7.26 -21.30
CA LEU A 347 -3.88 8.43 -20.56
C LEU A 347 -4.76 9.38 -21.40
N GLU A 348 -4.51 9.48 -22.71
CA GLU A 348 -5.35 10.24 -23.65
C GLU A 348 -6.74 9.62 -23.83
N LYS A 349 -6.83 8.29 -23.75
CA LYS A 349 -8.09 7.54 -23.87
C LYS A 349 -8.88 7.46 -22.55
N CYS A 350 -8.27 7.80 -21.40
CA CYS A 350 -8.95 7.83 -20.11
C CYS A 350 -9.99 8.95 -20.03
N SER A 351 -11.17 8.66 -19.43
CA SER A 351 -12.06 9.74 -19.02
C SER A 351 -11.47 10.44 -17.79
N THR A 352 -11.56 11.78 -17.73
CA THR A 352 -10.80 12.63 -16.80
C THR A 352 -11.16 12.48 -15.31
N LYS A 353 -12.03 11.53 -14.94
CA LYS A 353 -12.47 11.25 -13.57
C LYS A 353 -12.08 9.87 -13.04
N ASP A 354 -11.32 9.09 -13.82
CA ASP A 354 -11.11 7.67 -13.51
C ASP A 354 -9.86 7.42 -12.65
N TYR A 355 -10.00 6.48 -11.70
CA TYR A 355 -8.89 5.90 -10.93
C TYR A 355 -7.77 5.32 -11.81
N GLU A 356 -8.11 4.91 -13.02
CA GLU A 356 -7.17 4.43 -14.03
C GLU A 356 -6.19 5.54 -14.44
N ALA A 357 -6.66 6.79 -14.56
CA ALA A 357 -5.81 7.94 -14.85
C ALA A 357 -4.85 8.25 -13.70
N ILE A 358 -5.26 7.98 -12.45
CA ILE A 358 -4.36 8.03 -11.30
C ILE A 358 -3.24 7.01 -11.59
N GLU A 359 -3.52 5.71 -11.61
CA GLU A 359 -2.52 4.65 -11.76
C GLU A 359 -1.54 4.88 -12.92
N ILE A 360 -2.04 5.25 -14.10
CA ILE A 360 -1.22 5.55 -15.27
C ILE A 360 -0.25 6.72 -14.98
N VAL A 361 -0.74 7.80 -14.38
CA VAL A 361 0.10 8.95 -14.02
C VAL A 361 1.15 8.56 -12.97
N PHE A 362 0.86 7.64 -12.03
CA PHE A 362 1.87 7.12 -11.11
C PHE A 362 3.02 6.44 -11.85
N LYS A 363 2.67 5.53 -12.76
CA LYS A 363 3.61 4.73 -13.54
C LYS A 363 4.46 5.63 -14.41
N LEU A 364 3.84 6.56 -15.14
CA LEU A 364 4.52 7.59 -15.93
C LEU A 364 5.49 8.43 -15.10
N CYS A 365 5.07 8.85 -13.90
CA CYS A 365 5.90 9.63 -12.99
C CYS A 365 7.14 8.85 -12.50
N GLY A 366 6.99 7.55 -12.23
CA GLY A 366 8.08 6.66 -11.86
C GLY A 366 9.07 6.45 -13.01
N ILE A 367 8.58 6.02 -14.18
CA ILE A 367 9.42 5.73 -15.35
C ILE A 367 10.16 6.98 -15.83
N CYS A 368 9.49 8.13 -15.91
CA CYS A 368 10.14 9.38 -16.32
C CYS A 368 11.20 9.85 -15.31
N ARG A 369 11.06 9.51 -14.02
CA ARG A 369 12.10 9.79 -13.01
C ARG A 369 13.38 9.04 -13.33
N ASP A 370 13.26 7.77 -13.68
CA ASP A 370 14.41 6.92 -13.95
C ASP A 370 15.06 7.31 -15.28
N LEU A 371 14.26 7.62 -16.30
CA LEU A 371 14.77 8.18 -17.56
C LEU A 371 15.39 9.57 -17.42
N ALA A 372 14.96 10.38 -16.45
CA ALA A 372 15.55 11.71 -16.20
C ALA A 372 17.02 11.64 -15.73
N LYS A 373 17.47 10.50 -15.21
CA LYS A 373 18.89 10.27 -14.89
C LYS A 373 19.77 10.24 -16.15
N ILE A 374 19.17 9.94 -17.31
CA ILE A 374 19.84 9.82 -18.61
C ILE A 374 19.64 11.11 -19.41
N ASP A 375 18.39 11.55 -19.55
CA ASP A 375 18.02 12.78 -20.26
C ASP A 375 17.12 13.63 -19.34
N SER A 376 17.79 14.44 -18.52
CA SER A 376 17.15 15.29 -17.53
C SER A 376 16.29 16.40 -18.15
N GLU A 377 16.60 16.85 -19.37
CA GLU A 377 15.86 17.93 -20.02
C GLU A 377 14.51 17.41 -20.52
N LYS A 378 14.51 16.30 -21.26
CA LYS A 378 13.29 15.73 -21.83
C LYS A 378 12.41 15.06 -20.77
N TYR A 379 12.97 14.13 -19.99
CA TYR A 379 12.15 13.33 -19.08
C TYR A 379 12.02 13.95 -17.69
N GLY A 380 12.93 14.84 -17.27
CA GLY A 380 12.80 15.57 -16.01
C GLY A 380 11.53 16.43 -15.98
N LEU A 381 11.28 17.21 -17.05
CA LEU A 381 10.07 18.02 -17.20
C LEU A 381 8.80 17.17 -17.25
N LYS A 382 8.81 16.05 -18.00
CA LYS A 382 7.68 15.11 -17.99
C LYS A 382 7.39 14.54 -16.60
N SER A 383 8.44 14.12 -15.88
CA SER A 383 8.31 13.58 -14.53
C SER A 383 7.68 14.59 -13.56
N ILE A 384 8.06 15.87 -13.67
CA ILE A 384 7.46 16.97 -12.89
C ILE A 384 5.98 17.16 -13.25
N ALA A 385 5.66 17.21 -14.55
CA ALA A 385 4.28 17.39 -15.02
C ALA A 385 3.35 16.26 -14.53
N TYR A 386 3.81 15.00 -14.58
CA TYR A 386 3.03 13.88 -14.06
C TYR A 386 2.89 13.90 -12.54
N GLN A 387 3.95 14.26 -11.80
CA GLN A 387 3.84 14.39 -10.34
C GLN A 387 2.83 15.48 -9.93
N GLN A 388 2.80 16.61 -10.63
CA GLN A 388 1.80 17.66 -10.39
C GLN A 388 0.39 17.16 -10.69
N ARG A 389 0.17 16.54 -11.85
CA ARG A 389 -1.12 15.95 -12.23
C ARG A 389 -1.56 14.87 -11.24
N TRP A 390 -0.64 14.08 -10.71
CA TRP A 390 -0.93 13.07 -9.69
C TRP A 390 -1.44 13.71 -8.39
N ILE A 391 -0.79 14.77 -7.90
CA ILE A 391 -1.23 15.50 -6.70
C ILE A 391 -2.62 16.11 -6.92
N GLU A 392 -2.89 16.68 -8.09
CA GLU A 392 -4.20 17.22 -8.46
C GLU A 392 -5.29 16.13 -8.42
N LEU A 393 -5.03 14.97 -9.05
CA LEU A 393 -5.98 13.87 -9.03
C LEU A 393 -6.20 13.31 -7.61
N LEU A 394 -5.16 13.21 -6.80
CA LEU A 394 -5.27 12.76 -5.41
C LEU A 394 -6.07 13.73 -4.53
N THR A 395 -5.92 15.04 -4.72
CA THR A 395 -6.61 16.07 -3.93
C THR A 395 -8.09 16.23 -4.31
N GLN A 396 -8.47 15.85 -5.52
CA GLN A 396 -9.87 15.83 -5.97
C GLN A 396 -10.67 14.61 -5.48
N ARG A 397 -10.04 13.67 -4.77
CA ARG A 397 -10.72 12.47 -4.26
C ARG A 397 -11.73 12.81 -3.16
N THR A 398 -12.79 12.00 -3.10
CA THR A 398 -13.82 12.07 -2.04
C THR A 398 -13.23 11.88 -0.64
N ILE A 399 -12.20 11.06 -0.53
CA ILE A 399 -11.40 10.87 0.69
C ILE A 399 -10.03 11.50 0.44
N PRO A 400 -9.69 12.60 1.13
CA PRO A 400 -8.40 13.26 0.94
C PRO A 400 -7.25 12.35 1.40
N PRO A 401 -6.07 12.45 0.76
CA PRO A 401 -4.90 11.69 1.18
C PRO A 401 -4.50 12.05 2.62
N LYS A 402 -3.93 11.08 3.34
CA LYS A 402 -3.36 11.34 4.66
C LYS A 402 -2.32 12.47 4.57
N PRO A 403 -2.27 13.40 5.54
CA PRO A 403 -1.33 14.53 5.50
C PRO A 403 0.13 14.13 5.24
N LYS A 404 0.60 13.07 5.91
CA LYS A 404 1.95 12.51 5.70
C LYS A 404 2.24 12.14 4.24
N SER A 405 1.26 11.53 3.57
CA SER A 405 1.37 11.11 2.16
C SER A 405 1.37 12.30 1.22
N LEU A 406 0.48 13.28 1.45
CA LEU A 406 0.40 14.47 0.62
C LEU A 406 1.68 15.30 0.69
N ALA A 407 2.21 15.50 1.90
CA ALA A 407 3.47 16.21 2.10
C ALA A 407 4.65 15.48 1.44
N GLY A 408 4.70 14.14 1.54
CA GLY A 408 5.71 13.34 0.84
C GLY A 408 5.70 13.56 -0.67
N HIS A 409 4.52 13.71 -1.29
CA HIS A 409 4.44 14.02 -2.73
C HIS A 409 4.95 15.42 -3.09
N TYR A 410 4.84 16.41 -2.19
CA TYR A 410 5.47 17.72 -2.38
C TYR A 410 6.99 17.65 -2.18
N GLU A 411 7.49 16.82 -1.27
CA GLU A 411 8.93 16.54 -1.16
C GLU A 411 9.47 15.92 -2.45
N ASP A 412 8.81 14.88 -2.98
CA ASP A 412 9.22 14.23 -4.23
C ASP A 412 9.24 15.21 -5.41
N LEU A 413 8.28 16.15 -5.44
CA LEU A 413 8.22 17.19 -6.47
C LEU A 413 9.40 18.17 -6.35
N ALA A 414 9.75 18.58 -5.12
CA ALA A 414 10.91 19.41 -4.87
C ALA A 414 12.21 18.71 -5.28
N GLU A 415 12.36 17.41 -5.01
CA GLU A 415 13.53 16.63 -5.44
C GLU A 415 13.65 16.57 -6.97
N ARG A 416 12.53 16.46 -7.69
CA ARG A 416 12.51 16.49 -9.17
C ARG A 416 12.85 17.87 -9.74
N TYR A 417 12.41 18.95 -9.10
CA TYR A 417 12.86 20.29 -9.49
C TYR A 417 14.37 20.48 -9.24
N ALA A 418 14.92 19.84 -8.21
CA ALA A 418 16.35 19.89 -7.95
C ALA A 418 17.17 19.18 -9.04
N THR A 419 16.67 18.09 -9.65
CA THR A 419 17.39 17.41 -10.74
C THR A 419 17.53 18.28 -11.98
N ILE A 420 16.53 19.12 -12.28
CA ILE A 420 16.61 20.11 -13.37
C ILE A 420 17.20 21.46 -12.93
N GLN A 421 17.70 21.56 -11.69
CA GLN A 421 18.34 22.76 -11.12
C GLN A 421 17.42 24.00 -10.99
N HIS A 422 16.10 23.78 -10.90
CA HIS A 422 15.10 24.83 -10.69
C HIS A 422 14.90 25.12 -9.19
N TYR A 423 15.92 25.68 -8.54
CA TYR A 423 15.96 25.79 -7.07
C TYR A 423 14.90 26.71 -6.44
N ASP A 424 14.32 27.65 -7.20
CA ASP A 424 13.18 28.44 -6.72
C ASP A 424 11.93 27.57 -6.53
N ASP A 425 11.64 26.69 -7.49
CA ASP A 425 10.52 25.76 -7.43
C ASP A 425 10.74 24.70 -6.33
N VAL A 426 11.98 24.27 -6.11
CA VAL A 426 12.37 23.39 -4.99
C VAL A 426 11.91 23.99 -3.66
N LEU A 427 12.22 25.27 -3.42
CA LEU A 427 11.86 25.97 -2.19
C LEU A 427 10.34 26.10 -2.03
N ILE A 428 9.61 26.38 -3.11
CA ILE A 428 8.14 26.47 -3.09
C ILE A 428 7.54 25.13 -2.61
N HIS A 429 8.00 24.02 -3.18
CA HIS A 429 7.43 22.70 -2.89
C HIS A 429 7.82 22.16 -1.52
N TYR A 430 9.06 22.37 -1.05
CA TYR A 430 9.41 22.04 0.33
C TYR A 430 8.63 22.89 1.35
N LYS A 431 8.38 24.17 1.08
CA LYS A 431 7.54 25.02 1.95
C LYS A 431 6.11 24.51 2.01
N ARG A 432 5.53 24.08 0.88
CA ARG A 432 4.20 23.42 0.85
C ARG A 432 4.18 22.13 1.67
N ALA A 433 5.23 21.30 1.60
CA ALA A 433 5.33 20.11 2.44
C ALA A 433 5.33 20.47 3.94
N LEU A 434 6.09 21.50 4.33
CA LEU A 434 6.11 22.01 5.71
C LEU A 434 4.75 22.56 6.16
N GLU A 435 4.02 23.26 5.31
CA GLU A 435 2.67 23.76 5.62
C GLU A 435 1.72 22.59 5.95
N VAL A 436 1.78 21.50 5.19
CA VAL A 436 1.00 20.29 5.47
C VAL A 436 1.43 19.64 6.78
N TYR A 437 2.73 19.55 7.08
CA TYR A 437 3.21 19.00 8.35
C TYR A 437 2.81 19.85 9.56
N LEU A 438 2.96 21.18 9.47
CA LEU A 438 2.65 22.11 10.56
C LEU A 438 1.15 22.14 10.88
N SER A 439 0.31 22.11 9.85
CA SER A 439 -1.16 22.09 10.00
C SER A 439 -1.70 20.78 10.59
N ASN A 440 -0.91 19.70 10.60
CA ASN A 440 -1.32 18.36 11.06
C ASN A 440 -0.42 17.82 12.19
N SER A 441 0.23 18.71 12.94
CA SER A 441 1.32 18.45 13.92
C SER A 441 0.94 17.65 15.19
N VAL A 442 -0.17 16.90 15.17
CA VAL A 442 -0.60 16.01 16.26
C VAL A 442 0.10 14.64 16.19
N GLU A 443 0.61 14.24 15.02
CA GLU A 443 1.29 12.95 14.83
C GLU A 443 2.80 13.03 15.16
N GLU A 444 3.29 12.21 16.10
CA GLU A 444 4.71 12.16 16.49
C GLU A 444 5.65 11.81 15.32
N ASP A 445 5.16 11.01 14.38
CA ASP A 445 5.88 10.58 13.18
C ASP A 445 6.27 11.72 12.21
N LEU A 446 5.61 12.89 12.31
CA LEU A 446 5.82 14.00 11.38
C LEU A 446 7.03 14.86 11.76
N PHE A 447 7.49 14.81 13.02
CA PHE A 447 8.62 15.62 13.49
C PHE A 447 9.92 15.31 12.73
N GLN A 448 10.20 14.03 12.49
CA GLN A 448 11.40 13.61 11.77
C GLN A 448 11.40 14.13 10.32
N ARG A 449 10.24 14.05 9.65
CA ARG A 449 10.08 14.57 8.29
C ARG A 449 10.30 16.07 8.20
N MET A 450 9.79 16.84 9.17
CA MET A 450 10.03 18.28 9.23
C MET A 450 11.51 18.62 9.38
N ILE A 451 12.25 17.89 10.22
CA ILE A 451 13.70 18.08 10.41
C ILE A 451 14.44 17.88 9.09
N ASP A 452 14.09 16.84 8.34
CA ASP A 452 14.70 16.53 7.04
C ASP A 452 14.38 17.62 6.00
N VAL A 453 13.13 18.09 5.94
CA VAL A 453 12.75 19.15 5.00
C VAL A 453 13.42 20.48 5.34
N TYR A 454 13.53 20.86 6.63
CA TYR A 454 14.29 22.05 7.02
C TYR A 454 15.75 21.99 6.60
N LYS A 455 16.40 20.82 6.77
CA LYS A 455 17.77 20.59 6.28
C LYS A 455 17.88 20.78 4.77
N LYS A 456 16.96 20.19 3.99
CA LYS A 456 16.95 20.31 2.53
C LYS A 456 16.77 21.76 2.08
N ILE A 457 15.89 22.52 2.72
CA ILE A 457 15.71 23.96 2.44
C ILE A 457 16.98 24.76 2.75
N ALA A 458 17.61 24.52 3.91
CA ALA A 458 18.83 25.20 4.29
C ALA A 458 19.96 24.96 3.28
N ILE A 459 20.14 23.70 2.83
CA ILE A 459 21.11 23.33 1.78
C ILE A 459 20.87 24.14 0.49
N VAL A 460 19.62 24.29 0.07
CA VAL A 460 19.30 25.06 -1.14
C VAL A 460 19.68 26.54 -0.98
N TYR A 461 19.40 27.14 0.17
CA TYR A 461 19.79 28.53 0.42
C TYR A 461 21.31 28.72 0.49
N THR A 462 22.02 27.80 1.12
CA THR A 462 23.48 27.85 1.27
C THR A 462 24.21 27.65 -0.05
N HIS A 463 23.84 26.65 -0.85
CA HIS A 463 24.63 26.23 -2.01
C HIS A 463 24.15 26.78 -3.35
N HIS A 464 22.91 27.24 -3.45
CA HIS A 464 22.30 27.64 -4.73
C HIS A 464 21.74 29.07 -4.74
N LYS A 465 21.62 29.72 -3.57
CA LYS A 465 21.14 31.10 -3.47
C LYS A 465 22.13 32.06 -2.79
N ASP A 466 23.20 31.54 -2.19
CA ASP A 466 24.15 32.31 -1.36
C ASP A 466 23.45 33.18 -0.29
N ASP A 467 22.25 32.78 0.17
CA ASP A 467 21.47 33.48 1.19
C ASP A 467 21.65 32.80 2.53
N PHE A 468 22.77 33.12 3.18
CA PHE A 468 23.15 32.55 4.46
C PHE A 468 22.22 32.99 5.60
N HIS A 469 21.47 34.09 5.47
CA HIS A 469 20.50 34.53 6.47
C HIS A 469 19.27 33.62 6.46
N SER A 470 18.74 33.31 5.27
CA SER A 470 17.66 32.34 5.13
C SER A 470 18.13 30.93 5.52
N ALA A 471 19.33 30.52 5.11
CA ALA A 471 19.89 29.23 5.53
C ALA A 471 19.97 29.10 7.06
N LEU A 472 20.52 30.13 7.73
CA LEU A 472 20.60 30.20 9.19
C LEU A 472 19.20 30.11 9.84
N HIS A 473 18.21 30.81 9.29
CA HIS A 473 16.84 30.74 9.79
C HIS A 473 16.28 29.30 9.79
N TYR A 474 16.40 28.59 8.67
CA TYR A 474 15.91 27.20 8.56
C TYR A 474 16.74 26.22 9.38
N GLU A 475 18.04 26.43 9.52
CA GLU A 475 18.91 25.65 10.41
C GLU A 475 18.53 25.81 11.89
N LEU A 476 18.19 27.02 12.32
CA LEU A 476 17.70 27.27 13.67
C LEU A 476 16.32 26.64 13.92
N LEU A 477 15.42 26.65 12.92
CA LEU A 477 14.14 25.94 13.00
C LEU A 477 14.35 24.43 13.11
N ARG A 478 15.25 23.86 12.29
CA ARG A 478 15.65 22.44 12.38
C ARG A 478 16.16 22.11 13.77
N HIS A 479 17.11 22.90 14.28
CA HIS A 479 17.72 22.71 15.59
C HIS A 479 16.68 22.75 16.72
N THR A 480 15.77 23.72 16.67
CA THR A 480 14.68 23.86 17.65
C THR A 480 13.72 22.68 17.61
N CYS A 481 13.40 22.18 16.42
CA CYS A 481 12.56 21.00 16.24
C CYS A 481 13.22 19.75 16.85
N TYR A 482 14.51 19.58 16.59
CA TYR A 482 15.32 18.48 17.12
C TYR A 482 15.33 18.45 18.66
N LEU A 483 15.56 19.60 19.30
CA LEU A 483 15.53 19.73 20.76
C LEU A 483 14.15 19.44 21.36
N LYS A 484 13.07 19.88 20.71
CA LYS A 484 11.70 19.60 21.16
C LYS A 484 11.37 18.10 21.11
N HIS A 485 11.84 17.39 20.09
CA HIS A 485 11.63 15.95 19.96
C HIS A 485 12.33 15.20 21.10
N LEU A 486 13.60 15.51 21.36
CA LEU A 486 14.37 14.92 22.47
C LEU A 486 13.72 15.17 23.84
N MET A 487 13.24 16.39 24.10
CA MET A 487 12.62 16.75 25.38
C MET A 487 11.28 16.07 25.62
N LYS A 488 10.48 15.82 24.57
CA LYS A 488 9.16 15.20 24.72
C LYS A 488 9.20 13.70 24.97
N SER A 489 10.17 13.02 24.37
CA SER A 489 10.13 11.56 24.27
C SER A 489 10.91 10.85 25.40
N GLU A 490 11.45 11.59 26.39
CA GLU A 490 12.32 11.05 27.45
C GLU A 490 13.40 10.08 26.93
N ILE A 491 13.85 10.29 25.68
CA ILE A 491 14.71 9.33 25.00
C ILE A 491 16.10 9.43 25.64
N PRO A 492 16.66 8.32 26.16
CA PRO A 492 18.02 8.34 26.65
C PRO A 492 18.98 8.71 25.52
N LEU A 493 19.83 9.72 25.73
CA LEU A 493 20.84 10.11 24.75
C LEU A 493 21.77 8.92 24.50
N ASN A 494 21.65 8.34 23.31
CA ASN A 494 22.56 7.34 22.79
C ASN A 494 23.53 7.99 21.80
N GLY A 495 24.53 7.22 21.35
CA GLY A 495 25.54 7.71 20.40
C GLY A 495 24.98 8.24 19.06
N PHE A 496 23.75 7.87 18.68
CA PHE A 496 23.10 8.40 17.47
C PHE A 496 22.54 9.82 17.69
N TYR A 497 21.84 10.05 18.80
CA TYR A 497 21.31 11.38 19.15
C TYR A 497 22.43 12.38 19.47
N LEU A 498 23.49 11.93 20.15
CA LEU A 498 24.68 12.76 20.41
C LEU A 498 25.33 13.23 19.10
N GLY A 499 25.53 12.32 18.13
CA GLY A 499 26.07 12.68 16.83
C GLY A 499 25.19 13.67 16.05
N SER A 500 23.88 13.44 16.07
CA SER A 500 22.93 14.31 15.37
C SER A 500 22.84 15.72 16.01
N LEU A 501 22.95 15.83 17.34
CA LEU A 501 23.04 17.12 18.04
C LEU A 501 24.32 17.86 17.67
N ALA A 502 25.45 17.16 17.65
CA ALA A 502 26.72 17.72 17.24
C ALA A 502 26.66 18.26 15.81
N ASP A 503 26.12 17.47 14.87
CA ASP A 503 25.94 17.87 13.47
C ASP A 503 25.02 19.09 13.33
N SER A 504 23.93 19.12 14.12
CA SER A 504 23.02 20.27 14.13
C SER A 504 23.70 21.54 14.63
N HIS A 505 24.48 21.47 15.71
CA HIS A 505 25.24 22.61 16.21
C HIS A 505 26.32 23.05 15.22
N SER A 506 27.02 22.10 14.58
CA SER A 506 28.02 22.39 13.55
C SER A 506 27.40 23.11 12.36
N SER A 507 26.24 22.66 11.85
CA SER A 507 25.59 23.30 10.69
C SER A 507 25.16 24.73 10.99
N VAL A 508 24.63 24.99 12.20
CA VAL A 508 24.26 26.34 12.65
C VAL A 508 25.51 27.23 12.76
N ALA A 509 26.61 26.70 13.28
CA ALA A 509 27.87 27.43 13.35
C ALA A 509 28.40 27.79 11.96
N ASP A 510 28.39 26.85 11.01
CA ASP A 510 28.83 27.09 9.63
C ASP A 510 28.00 28.22 8.98
N CYS A 511 26.69 28.27 9.22
CA CYS A 511 25.86 29.38 8.76
C CYS A 511 26.21 30.71 9.43
N TYR A 512 26.48 30.73 10.74
CA TYR A 512 26.91 31.93 11.44
C TYR A 512 28.23 32.47 10.91
N LEU A 513 29.20 31.59 10.60
CA LEU A 513 30.46 31.97 9.98
C LEU A 513 30.26 32.64 8.62
N ASN A 514 29.38 32.09 7.78
CA ASN A 514 29.07 32.69 6.48
C ASN A 514 28.31 34.03 6.59
N THR A 515 27.67 34.30 7.74
CA THR A 515 27.07 35.61 8.05
C THR A 515 27.99 36.54 8.86
N TRP A 516 29.28 36.21 9.02
CA TRP A 516 30.26 36.99 9.77
C TRP A 516 29.92 37.18 11.27
N GLN A 517 29.15 36.25 11.84
CA GLN A 517 28.75 36.26 13.24
C GLN A 517 29.61 35.29 14.04
N TYR A 518 30.83 35.70 14.36
CA TYR A 518 31.84 34.82 14.94
C TYR A 518 31.55 34.41 16.39
N ILE A 519 30.95 35.29 17.21
CA ILE A 519 30.64 34.96 18.62
C ILE A 519 29.57 33.84 18.70
N PRO A 520 28.42 33.93 18.01
CA PRO A 520 27.47 32.81 17.95
C PRO A 520 28.09 31.54 17.34
N ALA A 521 28.87 31.66 16.26
CA ALA A 521 29.54 30.52 15.64
C ALA A 521 30.43 29.78 16.64
N TYR A 522 31.28 30.51 17.37
CA TYR A 522 32.15 29.96 18.41
C TYR A 522 31.38 29.17 19.47
N LYS A 523 30.28 29.74 19.99
CA LYS A 523 29.42 29.06 20.99
C LYS A 523 28.81 27.77 20.45
N HIS A 524 28.38 27.76 19.19
CA HIS A 524 27.80 26.55 18.58
C HIS A 524 28.87 25.50 18.27
N LEU A 525 30.08 25.88 17.82
CA LEU A 525 31.20 24.96 17.63
C LEU A 525 31.63 24.30 18.94
N LEU A 526 31.71 25.05 20.04
CA LEU A 526 32.01 24.49 21.36
C LEU A 526 30.99 23.42 21.76
N LYS A 527 29.69 23.67 21.56
CA LYS A 527 28.64 22.67 21.83
C LYS A 527 28.76 21.45 20.92
N ALA A 528 29.05 21.65 19.64
CA ALA A 528 29.26 20.55 18.69
C ALA A 528 30.46 19.67 19.10
N LEU A 529 31.53 20.28 19.60
CA LEU A 529 32.71 19.57 20.10
C LEU A 529 32.36 18.73 21.33
N VAL A 530 31.71 19.32 22.34
CA VAL A 530 31.29 18.62 23.57
C VAL A 530 30.42 17.40 23.24
N PHE A 531 29.40 17.55 22.39
CA PHE A 531 28.55 16.42 22.01
C PHE A 531 29.29 15.35 21.18
N SER A 532 30.30 15.75 20.40
CA SER A 532 31.14 14.79 19.66
C SER A 532 32.07 14.01 20.59
N GLU A 533 32.58 14.64 21.64
CA GLU A 533 33.36 13.99 22.70
C GLU A 533 32.48 13.01 23.47
N GLU A 534 31.30 13.43 23.92
CA GLU A 534 30.33 12.56 24.60
C GLU A 534 29.92 11.36 23.73
N ARG A 535 29.75 11.57 22.41
CA ARG A 535 29.50 10.48 21.46
C ARG A 535 30.67 9.49 21.42
N LYS A 536 31.91 9.97 21.38
CA LYS A 536 33.10 9.14 21.38
C LYS A 536 33.18 8.31 22.66
N ASP A 537 32.95 8.93 23.82
CA ASP A 537 32.90 8.25 25.11
C ASP A 537 31.79 7.19 25.15
N PHE A 538 30.62 7.49 24.57
CA PHE A 538 29.55 6.52 24.43
C PHE A 538 29.96 5.31 23.59
N VAL A 539 30.60 5.53 22.44
CA VAL A 539 31.10 4.44 21.56
C VAL A 539 32.13 3.59 22.29
N LEU A 540 33.07 4.22 23.01
CA LEU A 540 34.07 3.51 23.81
C LEU A 540 33.45 2.68 24.94
N LYS A 541 32.39 3.20 25.57
CA LYS A 541 31.65 2.50 26.64
C LYS A 541 30.80 1.36 26.12
N GLU A 542 30.16 1.52 24.96
CA GLU A 542 29.35 0.47 24.35
C GLU A 542 30.18 -0.67 23.78
N GLY A 543 31.41 -0.43 23.35
CA GLY A 543 32.28 -1.47 22.80
C GLY A 543 31.78 -2.07 21.48
N ARG A 544 32.57 -2.99 20.94
CA ARG A 544 32.33 -3.70 19.67
C ARG A 544 31.58 -5.01 19.92
N LEU A 545 30.54 -5.25 19.12
CA LEU A 545 29.85 -6.55 19.09
C LEU A 545 30.75 -7.64 18.51
N VAL A 546 30.82 -8.79 19.20
CA VAL A 546 31.64 -9.93 18.79
C VAL A 546 30.82 -10.89 17.92
N PHE A 547 31.36 -11.22 16.74
CA PHE A 547 30.76 -12.17 15.80
C PHE A 547 31.68 -13.37 15.58
N ARG A 548 31.13 -14.59 15.54
CA ARG A 548 31.83 -15.81 15.12
C ARG A 548 31.09 -16.43 13.95
N GLU A 549 31.78 -16.68 12.84
CA GLU A 549 31.18 -17.28 11.64
C GLU A 549 29.90 -16.55 11.16
N GLY A 550 29.89 -15.22 11.27
CA GLY A 550 28.76 -14.38 10.86
C GLY A 550 27.58 -14.35 11.84
N ARG A 551 27.67 -14.99 13.01
CA ARG A 551 26.64 -14.97 14.06
C ARG A 551 27.08 -14.16 15.27
N LEU A 552 26.18 -13.35 15.80
CA LEU A 552 26.40 -12.56 17.00
C LEU A 552 26.57 -13.49 18.21
N ILE A 553 27.66 -13.32 18.96
CA ILE A 553 27.92 -14.09 20.17
C ILE A 553 27.23 -13.41 21.34
N TYR A 554 26.65 -14.19 22.24
CA TYR A 554 26.02 -13.70 23.47
C TYR A 554 26.83 -14.15 24.69
N ALA A 555 26.91 -13.30 25.70
CA ALA A 555 27.46 -13.62 27.01
C ALA A 555 26.51 -14.52 27.80
N SER A 556 26.97 -15.06 28.93
CA SER A 556 26.20 -16.00 29.76
C SER A 556 24.93 -15.40 30.38
N ASP A 557 24.79 -14.07 30.39
CA ASP A 557 23.61 -13.32 30.85
C ASP A 557 22.59 -13.05 29.72
N GLY A 558 22.86 -13.53 28.50
CA GLY A 558 21.99 -13.35 27.34
C GLY A 558 22.14 -11.99 26.63
N GLN A 559 23.06 -11.12 27.06
CA GLN A 559 23.40 -9.89 26.32
C GLN A 559 24.43 -10.17 25.22
N PRO A 560 24.44 -9.42 24.10
CA PRO A 560 25.48 -9.55 23.09
C PRO A 560 26.86 -9.36 23.70
N LEU A 561 27.80 -10.27 23.41
CA LEU A 561 29.17 -10.16 23.88
C LEU A 561 29.81 -8.94 23.22
N ARG A 562 30.40 -8.08 24.05
CA ARG A 562 31.04 -6.84 23.63
C ARG A 562 32.51 -6.81 24.05
N GLU A 563 33.39 -6.43 23.13
CA GLU A 563 34.82 -6.21 23.36
C GLU A 563 35.14 -4.70 23.36
N PRO A 564 36.21 -4.26 24.02
CA PRO A 564 36.66 -2.87 23.93
C PRO A 564 36.94 -2.48 22.48
N CYS A 565 36.48 -1.30 22.07
CA CYS A 565 36.78 -0.76 20.75
C CYS A 565 38.30 -0.61 20.57
N GLN A 566 38.80 -1.01 19.40
CA GLN A 566 40.18 -0.82 19.00
C GLN A 566 40.36 0.53 18.28
N PRO A 567 41.56 1.12 18.27
CA PRO A 567 41.81 2.41 17.62
C PRO A 567 41.49 2.46 16.12
N ASP A 568 41.49 1.31 15.45
CA ASP A 568 41.20 1.12 14.02
C ASP A 568 39.72 0.80 13.75
N ASP A 569 38.85 0.80 14.77
CA ASP A 569 37.42 0.64 14.55
C ASP A 569 36.85 1.86 13.81
N LYS A 570 36.26 1.62 12.64
CA LYS A 570 35.68 2.64 11.75
C LYS A 570 34.80 3.68 12.48
N LYS A 571 33.98 3.26 13.44
CA LYS A 571 33.11 4.18 14.21
C LYS A 571 33.90 5.16 15.09
N LEU A 572 35.03 4.71 15.63
CA LEU A 572 35.91 5.53 16.45
C LEU A 572 36.73 6.47 15.56
N GLU A 573 37.21 5.97 14.42
CA GLU A 573 37.88 6.77 13.39
C GLU A 573 36.97 7.91 12.87
N ASP A 574 35.70 7.62 12.61
CA ASP A 574 34.70 8.63 12.21
C ASP A 574 34.54 9.71 13.28
N CYS A 575 34.52 9.33 14.57
CA CYS A 575 34.42 10.30 15.68
C CYS A 575 35.69 11.16 15.78
N ASP A 576 36.87 10.55 15.68
CA ASP A 576 38.15 11.26 15.74
C ASP A 576 38.34 12.22 14.56
N SER A 577 37.92 11.81 13.37
CA SER A 577 37.92 12.67 12.19
C SER A 577 37.04 13.91 12.41
N LYS A 578 35.83 13.71 12.95
CA LYS A 578 34.91 14.81 13.22
C LYS A 578 35.41 15.77 14.29
N LEU A 579 36.03 15.24 15.36
CA LEU A 579 36.64 16.07 16.41
C LEU A 579 37.75 16.95 15.84
N ARG A 580 38.66 16.39 15.03
CA ARG A 580 39.72 17.16 14.36
C ARG A 580 39.16 18.29 13.48
N GLU A 581 38.12 18.00 12.70
CA GLU A 581 37.43 19.01 11.88
C GLU A 581 36.89 20.17 12.73
N LEU A 582 36.21 19.84 13.84
CA LEU A 582 35.62 20.85 14.73
C LEU A 582 36.68 21.68 15.46
N GLU A 583 37.78 21.06 15.93
CA GLU A 583 38.91 21.75 16.55
C GLU A 583 39.60 22.72 15.57
N GLU A 584 39.77 22.32 14.31
CA GLU A 584 40.36 23.18 13.28
C GLU A 584 39.45 24.38 12.98
N LYS A 585 38.14 24.13 12.82
CA LYS A 585 37.15 25.20 12.67
C LYS A 585 37.21 26.17 13.87
N LEU A 586 37.23 25.65 15.10
CA LEU A 586 37.27 26.48 16.31
C LEU A 586 38.50 27.39 16.35
N LYS A 587 39.69 26.84 16.07
CA LYS A 587 40.95 27.61 15.98
C LYS A 587 40.89 28.71 14.93
N ASN A 588 40.22 28.46 13.80
CA ASN A 588 40.07 29.47 12.76
C ASN A 588 39.13 30.61 13.21
N VAL A 589 38.05 30.30 13.92
CA VAL A 589 37.14 31.32 14.49
C VAL A 589 37.84 32.13 15.58
N GLU A 590 38.66 31.51 16.43
CA GLU A 590 39.44 32.20 17.46
C GLU A 590 40.37 33.24 16.85
N LYS A 591 41.10 32.88 15.79
CA LYS A 591 41.94 33.83 15.04
C LYS A 591 41.12 34.99 14.44
N MET A 592 39.92 34.71 13.93
CA MET A 592 39.05 35.75 13.38
C MET A 592 38.55 36.72 14.46
N LEU A 593 38.16 36.20 15.63
CA LEU A 593 37.77 36.99 16.79
C LEU A 593 38.95 37.86 17.28
N GLU A 594 40.14 37.30 17.42
CA GLU A 594 41.34 38.05 17.83
C GLU A 594 41.65 39.22 16.88
N ASN A 595 41.43 39.05 15.58
CA ASN A 595 41.64 40.10 14.59
C ASN A 595 40.54 41.18 14.60
N GLU A 596 39.29 40.83 14.92
CA GLU A 596 38.21 41.83 15.08
C GLU A 596 38.40 42.74 16.30
N TYR A 597 39.00 42.24 17.39
CA TYR A 597 39.26 43.04 18.60
C TYR A 597 40.52 43.93 18.49
N GLN A 598 41.28 43.84 17.39
CA GLN A 598 42.46 44.69 17.14
C GLN A 598 42.16 45.96 16.33
N PHE A 599 40.92 46.13 15.85
CA PHE A 599 40.39 47.37 15.27
C PHE A 599 39.40 48.04 16.23
#